data_AF-B7G648-F1
#
_entry.id   AF-B7G648-F1
#
_cell.length_a   1.000
_cell.length_b   1.000
_cell.length_c   1.000
_cell.angle_alpha   90.00
_cell.angle_beta   90.00
_cell.angle_gamma   90.00
#
_symmetry.space_group_name_H-M   'P 1'
#
loop_
_entity.id
_entity.type
_entity.pdbx_description
1 polymer ?
#
loop_
_entity_poly.entity_id
_entity_poly.type
_entity_poly.pdbx_seq_one_letter_code
_entity_poly.pdbx_strand_id
1 'polypeptide(L)'
;MSLQYQQGDNSEECNYRVAIHLNNVGVALLERRAYKQALDTLKDAVTVVRQAFVDEDDENQSSMLTKAARRLATPKSLVLASSGLVTISEDAGFETIRPLTHAGGSDQALCAVKMEHFGQEDRDIDIDSATVLHNFSVAHLLLARVAKTNSCAKQLRVGALKLASLSYRTLSTLLVVRDENELENMIMLKPNLFLIAISVLRCLVHALHESNQVIKAQQSYQRLLLLEAAIGEVDEPPCLTGKSAAAA
;
A
#
# COMPACT_ATOMS: atom_id res chain seq x y z
N MET A 1 -4.28 4.13 -48.67
CA MET A 1 -3.60 4.70 -47.50
C MET A 1 -4.07 3.88 -46.32
N SER A 2 -3.33 2.81 -46.02
CA SER A 2 -3.79 1.70 -45.18
C SER A 2 -3.42 1.96 -43.72
N LEU A 3 -4.44 2.02 -42.86
CA LEU A 3 -4.29 2.07 -41.41
C LEU A 3 -3.75 0.70 -40.93
N GLN A 4 -2.42 0.58 -40.81
CA GLN A 4 -1.82 -0.46 -39.99
C GLN A 4 -2.08 -0.08 -38.52
N TYR A 5 -3.16 -0.61 -37.97
CA TYR A 5 -3.40 -0.61 -36.53
C TYR A 5 -2.26 -1.38 -35.86
N GLN A 6 -1.50 -0.67 -35.02
CA GLN A 6 -0.48 -1.26 -34.15
C GLN A 6 -1.13 -2.32 -33.26
N GLN A 7 -0.80 -3.56 -33.54
CA GLN A 7 -1.14 -4.73 -32.72
C GLN A 7 -0.03 -4.95 -31.68
N GLY A 8 0.40 -3.86 -31.05
CA GLY A 8 1.34 -3.88 -29.93
C GLY A 8 0.56 -3.72 -28.64
N ASP A 9 0.98 -4.46 -27.61
CA ASP A 9 0.77 -4.12 -26.20
C ASP A 9 -0.33 -4.85 -25.38
N ASN A 10 -0.72 -6.07 -25.77
CA ASN A 10 -1.55 -6.92 -24.89
C ASN A 10 -0.74 -7.68 -23.82
N SER A 11 0.60 -7.72 -23.90
CA SER A 11 1.44 -8.51 -22.99
C SER A 11 1.66 -7.81 -21.65
N GLU A 12 1.98 -6.51 -21.67
CA GLU A 12 2.22 -5.73 -20.44
C GLU A 12 0.97 -5.68 -19.55
N GLU A 13 -0.19 -5.49 -20.16
CA GLU A 13 -1.47 -5.50 -19.44
C GLU A 13 -1.75 -6.86 -18.77
N CYS A 14 -1.39 -7.97 -19.42
CA CYS A 14 -1.55 -9.31 -18.87
C CYS A 14 -0.67 -9.51 -17.63
N ASN A 15 0.60 -9.13 -17.72
CA ASN A 15 1.60 -9.28 -16.67
C ASN A 15 1.19 -8.51 -15.41
N TYR A 16 0.68 -7.30 -15.61
CA TYR A 16 0.27 -6.47 -14.50
C TYR A 16 -0.96 -7.01 -13.76
N ARG A 17 -1.91 -7.60 -14.48
CA ARG A 17 -3.07 -8.27 -13.87
C ARG A 17 -2.65 -9.46 -13.00
N VAL A 18 -1.59 -10.17 -13.37
CA VAL A 18 -1.01 -11.24 -12.55
C VAL A 18 -0.43 -10.66 -11.25
N ALA A 19 0.32 -9.56 -11.32
CA ALA A 19 0.87 -8.90 -10.13
C ALA A 19 -0.23 -8.47 -9.13
N ILE A 20 -1.30 -7.84 -9.63
CA ILE A 20 -2.47 -7.41 -8.84
C ILE A 20 -3.14 -8.63 -8.17
N HIS A 21 -3.35 -9.71 -8.93
CA HIS A 21 -3.94 -10.92 -8.37
C HIS A 21 -3.08 -11.52 -7.25
N LEU A 22 -1.76 -11.64 -7.48
CA LEU A 22 -0.82 -12.13 -6.48
C LEU A 22 -0.80 -11.22 -5.25
N ASN A 23 -0.86 -9.90 -5.42
CA ASN A 23 -0.98 -8.94 -4.33
C ASN A 23 -2.21 -9.23 -3.46
N ASN A 24 -3.38 -9.35 -4.08
CA ASN A 24 -4.63 -9.59 -3.35
C ASN A 24 -4.68 -10.95 -2.66
N VAL A 25 -4.10 -11.99 -3.28
CA VAL A 25 -3.91 -13.29 -2.60
C VAL A 25 -2.99 -13.13 -1.40
N GLY A 26 -1.92 -12.35 -1.52
CA GLY A 26 -1.03 -11.96 -0.43
C GLY A 26 -1.79 -11.30 0.72
N VAL A 27 -2.61 -10.30 0.44
CA VAL A 27 -3.47 -9.61 1.43
C VAL A 27 -4.41 -10.59 2.13
N ALA A 28 -5.13 -11.43 1.38
CA ALA A 28 -6.03 -12.44 1.95
C ALA A 28 -5.29 -13.44 2.86
N LEU A 29 -4.03 -13.77 2.56
CA LEU A 29 -3.19 -14.59 3.43
C LEU A 29 -2.76 -13.83 4.70
N LEU A 30 -2.53 -12.52 4.64
CA LEU A 30 -2.24 -11.69 5.80
C LEU A 30 -3.43 -11.65 6.78
N GLU A 31 -4.64 -11.46 6.27
CA GLU A 31 -5.90 -11.51 7.04
C GLU A 31 -6.05 -12.84 7.80
N ARG A 32 -5.68 -13.94 7.13
CA ARG A 32 -5.69 -15.31 7.68
C ARG A 32 -4.47 -15.63 8.53
N ARG A 33 -3.63 -14.65 8.85
CA ARG A 33 -2.40 -14.79 9.67
C ARG A 33 -1.40 -15.81 9.12
N ALA A 34 -1.45 -16.08 7.81
CA ALA A 34 -0.54 -16.98 7.11
C ALA A 34 0.69 -16.22 6.59
N TYR A 35 1.37 -15.47 7.48
CA TYR A 35 2.35 -14.44 7.12
C TYR A 35 3.49 -14.93 6.23
N LYS A 36 3.98 -16.16 6.45
CA LYS A 36 5.04 -16.73 5.59
C LYS A 36 4.54 -16.96 4.15
N GLN A 37 3.34 -17.50 3.99
CA GLN A 37 2.75 -17.72 2.66
C GLN A 37 2.39 -16.40 1.98
N ALA A 38 1.93 -15.41 2.75
CA ALA A 38 1.71 -14.06 2.26
C ALA A 38 3.02 -13.45 1.74
N LEU A 39 4.10 -13.51 2.53
CA LEU A 39 5.43 -13.04 2.15
C LEU A 39 5.91 -13.67 0.84
N ASP A 40 5.81 -14.99 0.71
CA ASP A 40 6.22 -15.71 -0.50
C ASP A 40 5.37 -15.28 -1.72
N THR A 41 4.08 -15.04 -1.53
CA THR A 41 3.17 -14.63 -2.62
C THR A 41 3.39 -13.17 -3.04
N LEU A 42 3.64 -12.28 -2.08
CA LEU A 42 3.95 -10.87 -2.35
C LEU A 42 5.32 -10.73 -3.00
N LYS A 43 6.28 -11.60 -2.67
CA LYS A 43 7.56 -11.70 -3.41
C LYS A 43 7.34 -12.11 -4.87
N ASP A 44 6.45 -13.06 -5.13
CA ASP A 44 6.07 -13.44 -6.49
C ASP A 44 5.45 -12.22 -7.22
N ALA A 45 4.56 -11.47 -6.57
CA ALA A 45 3.98 -10.23 -7.12
C ALA A 45 5.06 -9.19 -7.50
N VAL A 46 6.02 -8.91 -6.60
CA VAL A 46 7.15 -7.99 -6.89
C VAL A 46 7.99 -8.48 -8.06
N THR A 47 8.16 -9.80 -8.20
CA THR A 47 8.92 -10.37 -9.33
C THR A 47 8.21 -10.07 -10.65
N VAL A 48 6.89 -10.24 -10.70
CA VAL A 48 6.08 -9.93 -11.89
C VAL A 48 6.10 -8.44 -12.21
N VAL A 49 5.93 -7.57 -11.21
CA VAL A 49 6.04 -6.10 -11.41
C VAL A 49 7.40 -5.75 -12.01
N ARG A 50 8.50 -6.33 -11.51
CA ARG A 50 9.84 -6.08 -12.05
C ARG A 50 9.98 -6.56 -13.49
N GLN A 51 9.43 -7.72 -13.82
CA GLN A 51 9.52 -8.30 -15.17
C GLN A 51 8.80 -7.45 -16.21
N ALA A 52 7.70 -6.81 -15.83
CA ALA A 52 6.99 -5.85 -16.68
C ALA A 52 7.86 -4.65 -17.11
N PHE A 53 9.00 -4.40 -16.45
CA PHE A 53 9.96 -3.34 -16.83
C PHE A 53 11.22 -3.83 -17.55
N VAL A 54 11.41 -5.15 -17.70
CA VAL A 54 12.69 -5.74 -18.18
C VAL A 54 12.51 -6.59 -19.45
N ASP A 55 11.31 -6.64 -20.04
CA ASP A 55 11.00 -7.45 -21.23
C ASP A 55 11.47 -8.93 -21.09
N GLU A 56 11.34 -9.52 -19.90
CA GLU A 56 11.68 -10.92 -19.67
C GLU A 56 10.50 -11.86 -20.02
N ASP A 57 10.80 -13.06 -20.53
CA ASP A 57 9.81 -14.06 -20.96
C ASP A 57 8.75 -14.42 -19.88
N ASP A 58 7.48 -14.51 -20.33
CA ASP A 58 6.27 -14.68 -19.51
C ASP A 58 6.02 -16.10 -18.96
N GLU A 59 6.83 -17.11 -19.32
CA GLU A 59 6.54 -18.53 -19.02
C GLU A 59 6.39 -18.85 -17.53
N ASN A 60 6.90 -18.01 -16.63
CA ASN A 60 6.90 -18.28 -15.19
C ASN A 60 5.62 -17.85 -14.46
N GLN A 61 4.78 -16.99 -15.05
CA GLN A 61 3.66 -16.36 -14.34
C GLN A 61 2.53 -17.35 -13.96
N SER A 62 2.16 -18.26 -14.86
CA SER A 62 1.15 -19.30 -14.60
C SER A 62 1.56 -20.22 -13.44
N SER A 63 2.86 -20.51 -13.33
CA SER A 63 3.43 -21.26 -12.21
C SER A 63 3.30 -20.51 -10.89
N MET A 64 3.54 -19.18 -10.88
CA MET A 64 3.37 -18.34 -9.69
C MET A 64 1.91 -18.30 -9.23
N LEU A 65 0.95 -18.11 -10.14
CA LEU A 65 -0.48 -18.13 -9.83
C LEU A 65 -0.93 -19.47 -9.25
N THR A 66 -0.49 -20.59 -9.83
CA THR A 66 -0.79 -21.93 -9.34
C THR A 66 -0.26 -22.15 -7.91
N LYS A 67 0.95 -21.66 -7.62
CA LYS A 67 1.53 -21.71 -6.26
C LYS A 67 0.73 -20.84 -5.28
N ALA A 68 0.35 -19.63 -5.69
CA ALA A 68 -0.44 -18.71 -4.87
C ALA A 68 -1.82 -19.29 -4.51
N ALA A 69 -2.53 -19.85 -5.50
CA ALA A 69 -3.82 -20.53 -5.29
C ALA A 69 -3.69 -21.69 -4.30
N ARG A 70 -2.63 -22.49 -4.41
CA ARG A 70 -2.35 -23.59 -3.46
C ARG A 70 -2.10 -23.08 -2.03
N ARG A 71 -1.36 -21.97 -1.88
CA ARG A 71 -1.11 -21.34 -0.58
C ARG A 71 -2.41 -20.84 0.04
N LEU A 72 -3.29 -20.22 -0.75
CA LEU A 72 -4.58 -19.71 -0.29
C LEU A 72 -5.57 -20.82 0.10
N ALA A 73 -5.55 -21.94 -0.62
CA ALA A 73 -6.39 -23.10 -0.32
C ALA A 73 -6.01 -23.81 1.00
N THR A 74 -4.74 -23.74 1.39
CA THR A 74 -4.21 -24.40 2.59
C THR A 74 -3.38 -23.43 3.44
N PRO A 75 -4.02 -22.42 4.07
CA PRO A 75 -3.31 -21.41 4.83
C PRO A 75 -2.74 -22.01 6.13
N LYS A 76 -1.45 -21.82 6.35
CA LYS A 76 -0.71 -22.19 7.55
C LYS A 76 -0.72 -21.00 8.51
N SER A 77 -1.88 -20.81 9.15
CA SER A 77 -2.07 -19.74 10.12
C SER A 77 -1.16 -19.92 11.34
N LEU A 78 -0.57 -18.81 11.79
CA LEU A 78 0.11 -18.77 13.08
C LEU A 78 -0.90 -18.40 14.16
N VAL A 79 -0.99 -19.23 15.21
CA VAL A 79 -1.83 -18.96 16.38
C VAL A 79 -1.10 -17.95 17.26
N LEU A 80 -1.33 -16.66 17.02
CA LEU A 80 -0.82 -15.58 17.86
C LEU A 80 -1.92 -14.57 18.18
N ALA A 81 -1.71 -13.84 19.28
CA ALA A 81 -2.57 -12.74 19.71
C ALA A 81 -2.81 -11.77 18.54
N SER A 82 -4.01 -11.19 18.50
CA SER A 82 -4.47 -10.31 17.42
C SER A 82 -3.45 -9.22 17.14
N SER A 83 -2.62 -9.40 16.10
CA SER A 83 -1.97 -8.27 15.47
C SER A 83 -3.09 -7.47 14.81
N GLY A 84 -3.28 -6.21 15.21
CA GLY A 84 -4.16 -5.27 14.53
C GLY A 84 -3.68 -5.14 13.08
N LEU A 85 -4.28 -5.91 12.18
CA LEU A 85 -4.15 -5.76 10.74
C LEU A 85 -5.54 -5.36 10.25
N VAL A 86 -5.59 -4.22 9.58
CA VAL A 86 -6.77 -3.76 8.87
C VAL A 86 -6.51 -3.94 7.39
N THR A 87 -7.48 -4.49 6.68
CA THR A 87 -7.47 -4.47 5.22
C THR A 87 -8.29 -3.29 4.76
N ILE A 88 -7.70 -2.50 3.86
CA ILE A 88 -8.34 -1.39 3.20
C ILE A 88 -8.46 -1.72 1.72
N SER A 89 -9.64 -1.47 1.18
CA SER A 89 -9.88 -1.58 -0.25
C SER A 89 -9.42 -0.29 -0.92
N GLU A 90 -8.88 -0.41 -2.14
CA GLU A 90 -8.38 0.75 -2.88
C GLU A 90 -9.50 1.73 -3.25
N ASP A 91 -10.71 1.25 -3.51
CA ASP A 91 -11.91 2.04 -3.81
C ASP A 91 -12.58 2.64 -2.56
N ALA A 92 -12.05 2.32 -1.40
CA ALA A 92 -12.59 2.76 -0.13
C ALA A 92 -12.24 4.25 0.02
N GLY A 93 -13.17 5.13 -0.39
CA GLY A 93 -12.99 6.58 -0.35
C GLY A 93 -12.60 7.14 1.03
N PHE A 94 -12.54 8.46 1.18
CA PHE A 94 -12.01 9.15 2.37
C PHE A 94 -12.58 8.68 3.72
N GLU A 95 -13.82 8.19 3.75
CA GLU A 95 -14.43 7.59 4.94
C GLU A 95 -13.63 6.44 5.55
N THR A 96 -12.87 5.72 4.73
CA THR A 96 -12.02 4.60 5.15
C THR A 96 -10.70 5.09 5.75
N ILE A 97 -10.31 6.31 5.40
CA ILE A 97 -9.11 6.98 5.92
C ILE A 97 -9.38 7.59 7.29
N ARG A 98 -10.61 8.01 7.61
CA ARG A 98 -10.94 8.62 8.90
C ARG A 98 -10.63 7.75 10.13
N PRO A 99 -10.98 6.45 10.19
CA PRO A 99 -10.58 5.58 11.30
C PRO A 99 -9.07 5.45 11.43
N LEU A 100 -8.36 5.59 10.30
CA LEU A 100 -6.92 5.63 10.31
C LEU A 100 -6.47 6.91 11.03
N THR A 101 -6.87 8.10 10.57
CA THR A 101 -6.37 9.40 11.07
C THR A 101 -6.73 9.71 12.53
N HIS A 102 -7.91 9.28 13.00
CA HIS A 102 -8.41 9.67 14.33
C HIS A 102 -8.04 8.74 15.48
N ALA A 103 -7.28 7.66 15.24
CA ALA A 103 -6.85 6.74 16.29
C ALA A 103 -5.74 7.34 17.18
N GLY A 104 -6.10 8.33 18.01
CA GLY A 104 -5.24 8.97 19.01
C GLY A 104 -4.85 8.09 20.20
N GLY A 105 -4.94 6.75 20.08
CA GLY A 105 -4.73 5.82 21.19
C GLY A 105 -4.08 4.51 20.77
N SER A 106 -2.84 4.31 21.22
CA SER A 106 -2.08 3.08 21.54
C SER A 106 -2.09 1.83 20.64
N ASP A 107 -3.03 1.63 19.70
CA ASP A 107 -3.10 0.42 18.88
C ASP A 107 -3.19 0.78 17.40
N GLN A 108 -2.09 1.33 16.89
CA GLN A 108 -1.94 1.64 15.47
C GLN A 108 -1.83 0.32 14.71
N ALA A 109 -2.97 -0.14 14.17
CA ALA A 109 -3.04 -1.30 13.32
C ALA A 109 -2.22 -1.05 12.03
N LEU A 110 -1.53 -2.10 11.57
CA LEU A 110 -0.95 -2.09 10.22
C LEU A 110 -2.08 -2.20 9.20
N CYS A 111 -1.89 -1.59 8.04
CA CYS A 111 -2.88 -1.59 6.97
C CYS A 111 -2.34 -2.33 5.76
N ALA A 112 -3.06 -3.33 5.26
CA ALA A 112 -2.80 -3.95 3.96
C ALA A 112 -3.82 -3.43 2.95
N VAL A 113 -3.38 -3.16 1.73
CA VAL A 113 -4.19 -2.53 0.67
C VAL A 113 -4.56 -3.56 -0.39
N LYS A 114 -5.85 -3.80 -0.57
CA LYS A 114 -6.37 -4.66 -1.65
C LYS A 114 -6.67 -3.79 -2.87
N MET A 115 -6.20 -4.21 -4.04
CA MET A 115 -6.43 -3.52 -5.31
C MET A 115 -7.71 -4.07 -5.96
N GLU A 116 -8.66 -3.21 -6.34
CA GLU A 116 -9.95 -3.69 -6.87
C GLU A 116 -10.13 -3.47 -8.38
N HIS A 117 -9.27 -2.65 -9.00
CA HIS A 117 -9.42 -2.25 -10.40
C HIS A 117 -8.56 -3.11 -11.34
N PHE A 118 -9.19 -4.09 -12.00
CA PHE A 118 -8.51 -5.04 -12.90
C PHE A 118 -8.50 -4.66 -14.38
N GLY A 119 -9.11 -3.54 -14.78
CA GLY A 119 -9.36 -3.22 -16.20
C GLY A 119 -9.59 -1.75 -16.55
N GLN A 120 -9.11 -0.79 -15.75
CA GLN A 120 -9.16 0.62 -16.13
C GLN A 120 -7.97 1.00 -17.02
N GLU A 121 -8.26 1.79 -18.06
CA GLU A 121 -7.27 2.42 -18.95
C GLU A 121 -6.40 3.45 -18.20
N ASP A 122 -6.88 4.01 -17.09
CA ASP A 122 -6.19 5.02 -16.27
C ASP A 122 -5.38 4.43 -15.10
N ARG A 123 -4.76 3.26 -15.30
CA ARG A 123 -3.92 2.66 -14.25
C ARG A 123 -2.59 3.37 -14.11
N ASP A 124 -2.24 3.71 -12.88
CA ASP A 124 -0.99 4.37 -12.54
C ASP A 124 0.00 3.32 -12.02
N ILE A 125 0.92 2.91 -12.90
CA ILE A 125 1.82 1.77 -12.65
C ILE A 125 2.66 1.99 -11.37
N ASP A 126 3.01 3.25 -11.10
CA ASP A 126 3.78 3.63 -9.92
C ASP A 126 2.99 3.42 -8.62
N ILE A 127 1.67 3.70 -8.65
CA ILE A 127 0.78 3.49 -7.50
C ILE A 127 0.65 2.01 -7.18
N ASP A 128 0.37 1.13 -8.17
CA ASP A 128 0.20 -0.28 -7.81
C ASP A 128 1.54 -0.92 -7.48
N SER A 129 2.64 -0.51 -8.13
CA SER A 129 4.00 -0.94 -7.74
C SER A 129 4.31 -0.57 -6.29
N ALA A 130 4.03 0.67 -5.89
CA ALA A 130 4.19 1.12 -4.51
C ALA A 130 3.30 0.32 -3.54
N THR A 131 2.08 -0.03 -3.95
CA THR A 131 1.13 -0.80 -3.15
C THR A 131 1.59 -2.25 -2.95
N VAL A 132 2.10 -2.91 -3.99
CA VAL A 132 2.71 -4.26 -3.87
C VAL A 132 3.88 -4.22 -2.89
N LEU A 133 4.77 -3.23 -3.02
CA LEU A 133 5.92 -3.05 -2.14
C LEU A 133 5.48 -2.78 -0.69
N HIS A 134 4.43 -1.99 -0.49
CA HIS A 134 3.84 -1.70 0.80
C HIS A 134 3.33 -2.98 1.47
N ASN A 135 2.48 -3.75 0.81
CA ASN A 135 1.95 -5.00 1.35
C ASN A 135 3.07 -6.01 1.66
N PHE A 136 4.10 -6.05 0.81
CA PHE A 136 5.28 -6.88 1.08
C PHE A 136 6.03 -6.42 2.33
N SER A 137 6.14 -5.11 2.57
CA SER A 137 6.70 -4.55 3.79
C SER A 137 5.89 -4.92 5.05
N VAL A 138 4.56 -4.89 4.94
CA VAL A 138 3.63 -5.28 6.02
C VAL A 138 3.81 -6.76 6.36
N ALA A 139 3.92 -7.63 5.35
CA ALA A 139 4.19 -9.05 5.56
C ALA A 139 5.53 -9.29 6.28
N HIS A 140 6.58 -8.55 5.91
CA HIS A 140 7.87 -8.59 6.59
C HIS A 140 7.76 -8.19 8.07
N LEU A 141 7.06 -7.10 8.36
CA LEU A 141 6.91 -6.58 9.73
C LEU A 141 6.09 -7.52 10.62
N LEU A 142 4.96 -8.03 10.09
CA LEU A 142 4.15 -9.04 10.77
C LEU A 142 4.95 -10.31 11.03
N LEU A 143 5.73 -10.78 10.06
CA LEU A 143 6.57 -11.97 10.26
C LEU A 143 7.69 -11.72 11.28
N ALA A 144 8.22 -10.49 11.37
CA ALA A 144 9.24 -10.12 12.34
C ALA A 144 8.72 -10.21 13.79
N ARG A 145 7.47 -9.81 14.02
CA ARG A 145 6.80 -9.88 15.34
C ARG A 145 6.62 -11.31 15.85
N VAL A 146 6.57 -12.28 14.94
CA VAL A 146 6.32 -13.70 15.24
C VAL A 146 7.56 -14.57 15.05
N ALA A 147 8.71 -13.97 14.73
CA ALA A 147 9.94 -14.69 14.45
C ALA A 147 10.49 -15.36 15.71
N LYS A 148 10.99 -16.59 15.56
CA LYS A 148 11.51 -17.41 16.67
C LYS A 148 12.81 -16.89 17.27
N THR A 149 13.57 -16.10 16.50
CA THR A 149 14.91 -15.62 16.91
C THR A 149 15.04 -14.13 16.64
N ASN A 150 15.77 -13.44 17.51
CA ASN A 150 16.02 -12.00 17.38
C ASN A 150 16.78 -11.65 16.09
N SER A 151 17.68 -12.52 15.63
CA SER A 151 18.41 -12.31 14.37
C SER A 151 17.45 -12.32 13.17
N CYS A 152 16.55 -13.30 13.11
CA CYS A 152 15.54 -13.37 12.05
C CYS A 152 14.57 -12.19 12.11
N ALA A 153 14.08 -11.84 13.31
CA ALA A 153 13.23 -10.65 13.51
C ALA A 153 13.92 -9.38 13.00
N LYS A 154 15.21 -9.18 13.34
CA LYS A 154 15.99 -8.03 12.89
C LYS A 154 16.13 -7.97 11.37
N GLN A 155 16.42 -9.09 10.72
CA GLN A 155 16.50 -9.16 9.25
C GLN A 155 15.17 -8.82 8.59
N LEU A 156 14.06 -9.33 9.13
CA LEU A 156 12.73 -9.06 8.62
C LEU A 156 12.35 -7.57 8.78
N ARG A 157 12.66 -6.93 9.91
CA ARG A 157 12.45 -5.48 10.10
C ARG A 157 13.28 -4.65 9.13
N VAL A 158 14.52 -5.03 8.86
CA VAL A 158 15.36 -4.36 7.84
C VAL A 158 14.73 -4.50 6.46
N GLY A 159 14.18 -5.66 6.12
CA GLY A 159 13.41 -5.89 4.90
C GLY A 159 12.18 -4.97 4.80
N ALA A 160 11.36 -4.94 5.85
CA ALA A 160 10.18 -4.06 5.94
C ALA A 160 10.57 -2.59 5.71
N LEU A 161 11.59 -2.10 6.41
CA LEU A 161 12.04 -0.72 6.31
C LEU A 161 12.47 -0.35 4.88
N LYS A 162 13.23 -1.22 4.22
CA LYS A 162 13.70 -1.00 2.84
C LYS A 162 12.52 -0.94 1.86
N LEU A 163 11.59 -1.90 1.96
CA LEU A 163 10.43 -1.98 1.07
C LEU A 163 9.48 -0.80 1.27
N ALA A 164 9.16 -0.45 2.52
CA ALA A 164 8.30 0.69 2.82
C ALA A 164 8.96 2.02 2.39
N SER A 165 10.28 2.13 2.51
CA SER A 165 11.02 3.32 2.04
C SER A 165 11.00 3.44 0.51
N LEU A 166 11.12 2.32 -0.20
CA LEU A 166 11.02 2.30 -1.65
C LEU A 166 9.61 2.66 -2.12
N SER A 167 8.59 2.04 -1.51
CA SER A 167 7.18 2.36 -1.74
C SER A 167 6.90 3.85 -1.53
N TYR A 168 7.32 4.41 -0.38
CA TYR A 168 7.12 5.85 -0.12
C TYR A 168 7.85 6.74 -1.12
N ARG A 169 9.07 6.36 -1.53
CA ARG A 169 9.83 7.11 -2.52
C ARG A 169 9.06 7.18 -3.85
N THR A 170 8.51 6.07 -4.31
CA THR A 170 7.67 6.02 -5.53
C THR A 170 6.44 6.91 -5.38
N LEU A 171 5.72 6.86 -4.25
CA LEU A 171 4.55 7.73 -4.06
C LEU A 171 4.93 9.21 -3.94
N SER A 172 6.08 9.51 -3.32
CA SER A 172 6.51 10.89 -3.11
C SER A 172 6.84 11.65 -4.40
N THR A 173 7.17 10.94 -5.48
CA THR A 173 7.35 11.57 -6.80
C THR A 173 6.02 11.95 -7.45
N LEU A 174 4.93 11.29 -7.06
CA LEU A 174 3.56 11.60 -7.52
C LEU A 174 2.90 12.70 -6.67
N LEU A 175 3.31 12.85 -5.41
CA LEU A 175 2.77 13.84 -4.46
C LEU A 175 3.39 15.25 -4.60
N VAL A 176 4.08 15.54 -5.71
CA VAL A 176 4.69 16.85 -5.94
C VAL A 176 3.64 17.84 -6.42
N VAL A 177 3.30 18.83 -5.58
CA VAL A 177 2.34 19.89 -5.88
C VAL A 177 3.01 21.26 -5.90
N ARG A 178 2.54 22.15 -6.75
CA ARG A 178 3.03 23.54 -6.88
C ARG A 178 2.26 24.51 -6.00
N ASP A 179 0.97 24.27 -5.81
CA ASP A 179 0.07 25.11 -5.01
C ASP A 179 -1.07 24.32 -4.38
N GLU A 180 -1.86 24.99 -3.54
CA GLU A 180 -2.98 24.42 -2.79
C GLU A 180 -4.11 23.91 -3.69
N ASN A 181 -4.38 24.57 -4.83
CA ASN A 181 -5.43 24.14 -5.75
C ASN A 181 -5.05 22.83 -6.46
N GLU A 182 -3.77 22.68 -6.84
CA GLU A 182 -3.27 21.42 -7.42
C GLU A 182 -3.35 20.28 -6.40
N LEU A 183 -3.05 20.56 -5.12
CA LEU A 183 -3.20 19.59 -4.05
C LEU A 183 -4.66 19.15 -3.86
N GLU A 184 -5.58 20.09 -3.77
CA GLU A 184 -7.02 19.81 -3.64
C GLU A 184 -7.53 18.96 -4.83
N ASN A 185 -7.19 19.36 -6.06
CA ASN A 185 -7.53 18.60 -7.25
C ASN A 185 -6.95 17.18 -7.23
N MET A 186 -5.69 17.02 -6.80
CA MET A 186 -5.06 15.71 -6.71
C MET A 186 -5.72 14.83 -5.64
N ILE A 187 -6.07 15.41 -4.47
CA ILE A 187 -6.81 14.70 -3.41
C ILE A 187 -8.14 14.18 -3.98
N MET A 188 -8.89 15.03 -4.67
CA MET A 188 -10.19 14.68 -5.23
C MET A 188 -10.11 13.67 -6.38
N LEU A 189 -9.11 13.77 -7.25
CA LEU A 189 -8.97 12.91 -8.43
C LEU A 189 -8.27 11.57 -8.13
N LYS A 190 -7.35 11.54 -7.15
CA LYS A 190 -6.54 10.37 -6.82
C LYS A 190 -6.57 10.07 -5.31
N PRO A 191 -7.74 9.83 -4.69
CA PRO A 191 -7.82 9.52 -3.26
C PRO A 191 -6.96 8.31 -2.85
N ASN A 192 -6.82 7.33 -3.74
CA ASN A 192 -6.05 6.10 -3.52
C ASN A 192 -4.57 6.40 -3.27
N LEU A 193 -3.99 7.38 -3.98
CA LEU A 193 -2.60 7.81 -3.80
C LEU A 193 -2.34 8.22 -2.35
N PHE A 194 -3.25 9.01 -1.77
CA PHE A 194 -3.16 9.49 -0.40
C PHE A 194 -3.39 8.39 0.64
N LEU A 195 -4.38 7.54 0.41
CA LEU A 195 -4.67 6.37 1.26
C LEU A 195 -3.45 5.44 1.36
N ILE A 196 -2.81 5.15 0.23
CA ILE A 196 -1.62 4.30 0.18
C ILE A 196 -0.44 5.02 0.84
N ALA A 197 -0.23 6.32 0.57
CA ALA A 197 0.86 7.08 1.17
C ALA A 197 0.77 7.15 2.71
N ILE A 198 -0.43 7.37 3.26
CA ILE A 198 -0.70 7.30 4.71
C ILE A 198 -0.36 5.91 5.25
N SER A 199 -0.82 4.85 4.57
CA SER A 199 -0.60 3.47 4.99
C SER A 199 0.89 3.11 5.02
N VAL A 200 1.64 3.57 4.01
CA VAL A 200 3.10 3.38 3.91
C VAL A 200 3.83 4.16 4.99
N LEU A 201 3.49 5.42 5.24
CA LEU A 201 4.09 6.23 6.29
C LEU A 201 3.88 5.62 7.67
N ARG A 202 2.69 5.07 7.96
CA ARG A 202 2.43 4.32 9.19
C ARG A 202 3.32 3.09 9.31
N CYS A 203 3.40 2.28 8.24
CA CYS A 203 4.28 1.12 8.21
C CYS A 203 5.75 1.50 8.47
N LEU A 204 6.21 2.62 7.88
CA LEU A 204 7.54 3.18 8.13
C LEU A 204 7.75 3.57 9.60
N VAL A 205 6.81 4.30 10.20
CA VAL A 205 6.86 4.68 11.63
C VAL A 205 7.02 3.44 12.50
N HIS A 206 6.21 2.41 12.28
CA HIS A 206 6.31 1.15 13.02
C HIS A 206 7.65 0.43 12.80
N ALA A 207 8.08 0.28 11.55
CA ALA A 207 9.33 -0.41 11.22
C ALA A 207 10.55 0.31 11.83
N LEU A 208 10.54 1.65 11.85
CA LEU A 208 11.58 2.48 12.44
C LEU A 208 11.56 2.38 13.98
N HIS A 209 10.39 2.43 14.61
CA HIS A 209 10.24 2.29 16.05
C HIS A 209 10.71 0.91 16.53
N GLU A 210 10.25 -0.17 15.89
CA GLU A 210 10.70 -1.54 16.20
C GLU A 210 12.19 -1.81 15.90
N SER A 211 12.83 -0.90 15.15
CA SER A 211 14.27 -0.91 14.85
C SER A 211 15.07 0.07 15.71
N ASN A 212 14.46 0.70 16.73
CA ASN A 212 15.06 1.70 17.61
C ASN A 212 15.62 2.95 16.86
N GLN A 213 15.03 3.32 15.72
CA GLN A 213 15.40 4.50 14.94
C GLN A 213 14.45 5.68 15.22
N VAL A 214 14.38 6.10 16.50
CA VAL A 214 13.37 7.03 17.02
C VAL A 214 13.32 8.37 16.26
N ILE A 215 14.48 8.96 15.95
CA ILE A 215 14.54 10.26 15.24
C ILE A 215 13.88 10.16 13.86
N LYS A 216 14.17 9.10 13.10
CA LYS A 216 13.57 8.89 11.78
C LYS A 216 12.08 8.53 11.87
N ALA A 217 11.70 7.78 12.92
CA ALA A 217 10.29 7.47 13.17
C ALA A 217 9.50 8.78 13.40
N GLN A 218 10.04 9.70 14.21
CA GLN A 218 9.43 11.01 14.46
C GLN A 218 9.30 11.83 13.17
N GLN A 219 10.34 11.86 12.32
CA GLN A 219 10.28 12.55 11.03
C GLN A 219 9.22 11.96 10.11
N SER A 220 9.09 10.63 10.06
CA SER A 220 8.08 9.95 9.26
C SER A 220 6.67 10.21 9.80
N TYR A 221 6.53 10.26 11.13
CA TYR A 221 5.28 10.60 11.80
C TYR A 221 4.85 12.05 11.55
N GLN A 222 5.79 13.00 11.52
CA GLN A 222 5.49 14.39 11.15
C GLN A 222 4.95 14.50 9.72
N ARG A 223 5.53 13.76 8.77
CA ARG A 223 5.03 13.69 7.38
C ARG A 223 3.62 13.10 7.32
N LEU A 224 3.37 12.05 8.12
CA LEU A 224 2.04 11.45 8.24
C LEU A 224 1.02 12.49 8.71
N LEU A 225 1.31 13.22 9.79
CA LEU A 225 0.40 14.25 10.32
C LEU A 225 0.13 15.38 9.30
N LEU A 226 1.15 15.82 8.56
CA LEU A 226 0.97 16.83 7.51
C LEU A 226 0.04 16.34 6.40
N LEU A 227 0.20 15.08 5.97
CA LEU A 227 -0.64 14.48 4.94
C LEU A 227 -2.08 14.29 5.42
N GLU A 228 -2.26 13.86 6.67
CA GLU A 228 -3.59 13.70 7.29
C GLU A 228 -4.30 15.05 7.46
N ALA A 229 -3.58 16.10 7.86
CA ALA A 229 -4.13 17.45 7.97
C ALA A 229 -4.58 17.98 6.60
N ALA A 230 -3.76 17.82 5.56
CA ALA A 230 -4.09 18.24 4.20
C ALA A 230 -5.37 17.57 3.66
N ILE A 231 -5.58 16.29 3.97
CA ILE A 231 -6.81 15.58 3.57
C ILE A 231 -8.01 16.06 4.38
N GLY A 232 -7.83 16.29 5.68
CA GLY A 232 -8.90 16.78 6.56
C GLY A 232 -9.44 18.15 6.14
N GLU A 233 -8.59 19.04 5.63
CA GLU A 233 -8.99 20.37 5.14
C GLU A 233 -9.88 20.31 3.89
N VAL A 234 -9.72 19.28 3.04
CA VAL A 234 -10.53 19.09 1.83
C VAL A 234 -11.89 18.44 2.15
N ASP A 235 -11.92 17.53 3.11
CA ASP A 235 -13.12 16.76 3.49
C ASP A 235 -14.13 17.59 4.30
N GLU A 236 -13.65 18.53 5.13
CA GLU A 236 -14.48 19.48 5.85
C GLU A 236 -14.21 20.92 5.35
N PRO A 237 -14.74 21.31 4.17
CA PRO A 237 -14.58 22.67 3.69
C PRO A 237 -15.12 23.60 4.78
N PRO A 238 -14.39 24.66 5.15
CA PRO A 238 -14.73 25.50 6.29
C PRO A 238 -16.17 25.94 6.09
N CYS A 239 -17.08 25.36 6.90
CA CYS A 239 -18.48 25.73 6.90
C CYS A 239 -18.45 27.23 7.04
N LEU A 240 -18.89 27.94 6.00
CA LEU A 240 -19.06 29.38 6.01
C LEU A 240 -20.05 29.61 7.14
N THR A 241 -19.51 29.77 8.35
CA THR A 241 -20.21 30.18 9.54
C THR A 241 -20.54 31.60 9.22
N GLY A 242 -21.63 31.74 8.46
CA GLY A 242 -22.23 32.99 8.12
C GLY A 242 -22.39 33.66 9.45
N LYS A 243 -21.55 34.68 9.68
CA LYS A 243 -21.88 35.76 10.58
C LYS A 243 -23.14 36.36 9.97
N SER A 244 -24.27 35.73 10.26
CA SER A 244 -25.57 36.37 10.19
C SER A 244 -25.43 37.49 11.20
N ALA A 245 -25.00 38.64 10.68
CA ALA A 245 -25.06 39.89 11.40
C ALA A 245 -26.54 40.08 11.69
N ALA A 246 -26.96 39.70 12.89
CA ALA A 246 -28.21 40.12 13.47
C ALA A 246 -28.13 41.65 13.52
N ALA A 247 -28.76 42.29 12.55
CA ALA A 247 -29.00 43.72 12.55
C ALA A 247 -29.80 44.06 13.81
N ALA A 248 -29.24 44.93 14.65
CA ALA A 248 -29.90 45.64 15.73
C ALA A 248 -29.78 47.13 15.46
#